data_AF-A0A3D2JGA3-F1
#
_entry.id   AF-A0A3D2JGA3-F1
#
_cell.length_a   1.000
_cell.length_b   1.000
_cell.length_c   1.000
_cell.angle_alpha   90.00
_cell.angle_beta   90.00
_cell.angle_gamma   90.00
#
_symmetry.space_group_name_H-M   'P 1'
#
loop_
_entity.id
_entity.type
_entity.pdbx_description
1 polymer ?
#
loop_
_entity_poly.entity_id
_entity_poly.type
_entity_poly.pdbx_seq_one_letter_code
_entity_poly.pdbx_strand_id
1 'polypeptide(L)'
;MPRSTITSTRSDTHPQNVQSVQYPQQVAIRRPSDYPSRPPVIIPSDPKHKKRREASRSHGTPFLSIGLWMTTFAALIILFMTLHTSMDKPTAPLNTCQSLIRSTDYTKYVQLQAQTQQMGAVQDISQLDGGSPAALVPVTHTDAQQTLDVYIYGCVMQKQTPSLTLLFKQQGLAQGTVSISQAHTLILSERDSTLSPETTAILQPMQQNIYQEYRWQSGQNGQQGTFVRVLFPSLYPVTSRSEAEALQQQSNNGQQLTWTDPQKTAEQMAKDLFQWQTIDANDTVLDNDGTTAHVLLIQPNIQVVVTLSRLVQHDAHGLWFVTHAESQGITLNALPTPITSPLTLLGSVSTSDGSATATLFDHTLTHVSSLNSTGLAVQADGSYSGSIYYTGIQPDQQGVLLIENVPPSGVSEQAQLLLTSVEIG
;
A
#
# COMPACT_ATOMS: atom_id res chain seq x y z
N MET A 1 33.76 65.54 40.95
CA MET A 1 33.91 65.19 42.38
C MET A 1 32.83 64.18 42.73
N PRO A 2 33.06 63.21 43.63
CA PRO A 2 33.98 62.05 43.53
C PRO A 2 33.18 60.72 43.51
N ARG A 3 33.63 59.65 42.84
CA ARG A 3 34.57 58.61 43.31
C ARG A 3 34.23 58.06 44.70
N SER A 4 33.84 56.79 44.78
CA SER A 4 34.17 55.93 45.92
C SER A 4 34.20 54.46 45.48
N THR A 5 35.41 53.92 45.63
CA THR A 5 35.89 52.56 45.40
C THR A 5 36.04 51.90 46.77
N ILE A 6 35.53 50.68 46.97
CA ILE A 6 36.00 49.73 48.01
C ILE A 6 35.80 48.33 47.39
N THR A 7 36.82 47.62 46.88
CA THR A 7 37.93 46.88 47.54
C THR A 7 37.50 45.58 48.24
N SER A 8 37.72 44.48 47.51
CA SER A 8 38.43 43.24 47.90
C SER A 8 38.15 42.57 49.25
N THR A 9 37.72 41.31 49.19
CA THR A 9 38.42 40.22 49.92
C THR A 9 38.38 38.91 49.13
N ARG A 10 39.59 38.48 48.79
CA ARG A 10 40.02 37.17 48.33
C ARG A 10 39.99 36.18 49.50
N SER A 11 39.49 34.96 49.29
CA SER A 11 39.96 33.81 50.06
C SER A 11 40.05 32.59 49.16
N ASP A 12 41.31 32.20 48.94
CA ASP A 12 41.73 30.96 48.33
C ASP A 12 41.32 29.78 49.25
N THR A 13 40.79 28.69 48.68
CA THR A 13 41.10 27.34 49.17
C THR A 13 40.91 26.30 48.06
N HIS A 14 41.85 25.37 48.07
CA HIS A 14 42.30 24.47 47.02
C HIS A 14 41.36 23.25 46.81
N PRO A 15 41.51 22.48 45.71
CA PRO A 15 40.53 21.52 45.24
C PRO A 15 40.70 20.14 45.91
N GLN A 16 39.57 19.48 46.20
CA GLN A 16 39.54 18.04 46.40
C GLN A 16 39.03 17.36 45.14
N ASN A 17 40.02 16.88 44.39
CA ASN A 17 40.11 15.55 43.80
C ASN A 17 39.15 14.53 44.44
N VAL A 18 38.39 13.77 43.65
CA VAL A 18 38.09 12.33 43.83
C VAL A 18 37.17 11.81 42.70
N GLN A 19 37.80 10.96 41.86
CA GLN A 19 37.29 9.72 41.27
C GLN A 19 36.21 9.75 40.18
N SER A 20 36.73 9.75 38.95
CA SER A 20 36.20 9.06 37.79
C SER A 20 35.86 7.58 38.08
N VAL A 21 34.60 7.20 37.93
CA VAL A 21 34.18 5.79 37.91
C VAL A 21 34.45 5.25 36.50
N GLN A 22 35.51 4.45 36.43
CA GLN A 22 35.96 3.69 35.28
C GLN A 22 35.26 2.33 35.33
N TYR A 23 34.34 2.06 34.41
CA TYR A 23 33.74 0.73 34.28
C TYR A 23 34.72 -0.21 33.55
N PRO A 24 35.09 -1.36 34.15
CA PRO A 24 35.97 -2.31 33.49
C PRO A 24 35.21 -3.13 32.44
N GLN A 25 35.75 -3.14 31.22
CA GLN A 25 35.61 -4.27 30.31
C GLN A 25 36.24 -5.50 30.99
N GLN A 26 35.43 -6.52 31.24
CA GLN A 26 35.92 -7.89 31.38
C GLN A 26 35.12 -8.81 30.46
N VAL A 27 35.82 -9.22 29.40
CA VAL A 27 35.51 -10.38 28.56
C VAL A 27 35.66 -11.62 29.43
N ALA A 28 34.55 -12.28 29.74
CA ALA A 28 34.53 -13.62 30.32
C ALA A 28 33.92 -14.59 29.32
N ILE A 29 34.80 -15.35 28.66
CA ILE A 29 34.47 -16.55 27.90
C ILE A 29 33.91 -17.58 28.89
N ARG A 30 32.60 -17.83 28.85
CA ARG A 30 31.96 -18.98 29.51
C ARG A 30 31.49 -19.98 28.47
N ARG A 31 31.85 -21.24 28.73
CA ARG A 31 31.44 -22.43 27.97
C ARG A 31 29.92 -22.66 28.10
N PRO A 32 29.27 -23.23 27.07
CA PRO A 32 27.86 -23.57 27.11
C PRO A 32 27.65 -24.94 27.77
N SER A 33 26.89 -24.97 28.86
CA SER A 33 26.25 -26.18 29.38
C SER A 33 24.92 -25.79 30.01
N ASP A 34 23.84 -25.95 29.26
CA ASP A 34 22.60 -26.62 29.69
C ASP A 34 21.51 -26.33 28.65
N TYR A 35 21.20 -27.39 27.90
CA TYR A 35 20.10 -27.42 26.94
C TYR A 35 18.77 -27.53 27.70
N PRO A 36 17.76 -26.69 27.40
CA PRO A 36 16.39 -27.07 27.66
C PRO A 36 15.98 -28.16 26.64
N SER A 37 15.47 -29.25 27.21
CA SER A 37 14.90 -30.43 26.59
C SER A 37 14.00 -30.12 25.39
N ARG A 38 14.37 -30.68 24.24
CA ARG A 38 13.49 -30.78 23.05
C ARG A 38 12.23 -31.57 23.40
N PRO A 39 11.05 -31.18 22.89
CA PRO A 39 9.90 -32.06 22.87
C PRO A 39 10.21 -33.31 22.02
N PRO A 40 9.64 -34.48 22.36
CA PRO A 40 9.88 -35.71 21.63
C PRO A 40 9.40 -35.59 20.19
N VAL A 41 10.33 -35.77 19.26
CA VAL A 41 10.02 -36.01 17.84
C VAL A 41 9.41 -37.40 17.75
N ILE A 42 8.10 -37.45 17.51
CA ILE A 42 7.41 -38.68 17.12
C ILE A 42 7.85 -38.97 15.68
N ILE A 43 8.78 -39.90 15.52
CA ILE A 43 9.12 -40.48 14.22
C ILE A 43 8.03 -41.54 13.93
N PRO A 44 7.22 -41.39 12.88
CA PRO A 44 6.35 -42.47 12.43
C PRO A 44 7.24 -43.66 12.08
N SER A 45 7.04 -44.76 12.77
CA SER A 45 7.75 -46.01 12.51
C SER A 45 7.39 -46.49 11.11
N ASP A 46 8.41 -46.71 10.30
CA ASP A 46 8.34 -47.32 8.98
C ASP A 46 7.56 -48.65 9.05
N PRO A 47 6.38 -48.76 8.40
CA PRO A 47 5.64 -50.00 8.38
C PRO A 47 6.36 -51.00 7.47
N LYS A 48 7.17 -51.82 8.14
CA LYS A 48 7.64 -53.15 7.73
C LYS A 48 6.94 -53.68 6.48
N HIS A 49 7.73 -53.80 5.42
CA HIS A 49 7.53 -54.69 4.28
C HIS A 49 6.79 -55.97 4.67
N LYS A 50 5.48 -56.01 4.39
CA LYS A 50 4.68 -57.24 4.40
C LYS A 50 4.48 -57.66 2.95
N LYS A 51 5.36 -58.54 2.47
CA LYS A 51 5.11 -59.36 1.28
C LYS A 51 3.77 -60.08 1.48
N ARG A 52 2.76 -59.74 0.67
CA ARG A 52 1.56 -60.57 0.51
C ARG A 52 1.17 -60.65 -0.96
N ARG A 53 1.55 -61.79 -1.53
CA ARG A 53 0.94 -62.58 -2.61
C ARG A 53 -0.14 -61.91 -3.46
N GLU A 54 0.18 -61.82 -4.75
CA GLU A 54 -0.61 -62.32 -5.88
C GLU A 54 -2.05 -62.77 -5.57
N ALA A 55 -3.02 -62.08 -6.18
CA ALA A 55 -4.00 -62.65 -7.10
C ALA A 55 -5.11 -61.63 -7.36
N SER A 56 -5.20 -61.12 -8.58
CA SER A 56 -6.45 -60.96 -9.34
C SER A 56 -6.17 -60.08 -10.56
N ARG A 57 -5.98 -60.75 -11.70
CA ARG A 57 -6.09 -60.16 -13.03
C ARG A 57 -7.55 -59.72 -13.21
N SER A 58 -7.80 -58.43 -13.10
CA SER A 58 -8.97 -57.79 -13.73
C SER A 58 -8.52 -57.24 -15.08
N HIS A 59 -8.88 -57.96 -16.16
CA HIS A 59 -8.83 -57.43 -17.53
C HIS A 59 -9.91 -56.35 -17.67
N GLY A 60 -9.58 -55.13 -17.21
CA GLY A 60 -10.33 -53.92 -17.49
C GLY A 60 -9.98 -53.41 -18.88
N THR A 61 -10.88 -53.72 -19.82
CA THR A 61 -11.03 -53.20 -21.18
C THR A 61 -10.15 -51.98 -21.57
N PRO A 62 -9.22 -52.11 -22.55
CA PRO A 62 -8.41 -51.01 -23.08
C PRO A 62 -9.20 -49.98 -23.91
N PHE A 63 -10.51 -50.14 -24.07
CA PHE A 63 -11.33 -49.24 -24.91
C PHE A 63 -11.59 -47.87 -24.27
N LEU A 64 -11.58 -47.77 -22.94
CA LEU A 64 -11.93 -46.53 -22.25
C LEU A 64 -10.78 -45.52 -22.24
N SER A 65 -9.54 -45.99 -22.18
CA SER A 65 -8.35 -45.14 -22.29
C SER A 65 -8.16 -44.61 -23.72
N ILE A 66 -8.44 -45.43 -24.74
CA ILE A 66 -8.39 -45.02 -26.14
C ILE A 66 -9.47 -43.98 -26.44
N GLY A 67 -10.68 -44.15 -25.90
CA GLY A 67 -11.75 -43.17 -26.03
C GLY A 67 -11.39 -41.80 -25.45
N LEU A 68 -10.81 -41.77 -24.24
CA LEU A 68 -10.39 -40.51 -23.60
C LEU A 68 -9.28 -39.81 -24.41
N TRP A 69 -8.31 -40.58 -24.93
CA TRP A 69 -7.21 -40.05 -25.73
C TRP A 69 -7.69 -39.47 -27.08
N MET A 70 -8.66 -40.11 -27.71
CA MET A 70 -9.28 -39.59 -28.94
C MET A 70 -10.07 -38.30 -28.67
N THR A 71 -10.77 -38.19 -27.53
CA THR A 71 -11.49 -36.96 -27.19
C THR A 71 -10.57 -35.78 -26.86
N THR A 72 -9.45 -36.01 -26.16
CA THR A 72 -8.47 -34.94 -25.90
C THR A 72 -7.73 -34.53 -27.16
N PHE A 73 -7.41 -35.47 -28.05
CA PHE A 73 -6.79 -35.17 -29.34
C PHE A 73 -7.74 -34.41 -30.28
N ALA A 74 -9.03 -34.78 -30.32
CA ALA A 74 -10.04 -34.03 -31.07
C ALA A 74 -10.23 -32.62 -30.51
N ALA A 75 -10.28 -32.44 -29.18
CA ALA A 75 -10.33 -31.11 -28.56
C ALA A 75 -9.09 -30.27 -28.88
N LEU A 76 -7.90 -30.87 -28.91
CA LEU A 76 -6.65 -30.21 -29.29
C LEU A 76 -6.67 -29.79 -30.77
N ILE A 77 -7.16 -30.65 -31.68
CA ILE A 77 -7.31 -30.32 -33.10
C ILE A 77 -8.32 -29.17 -33.28
N ILE A 78 -9.46 -29.22 -32.57
CA ILE A 78 -10.45 -28.13 -32.62
C ILE A 78 -9.81 -26.84 -32.11
N LEU A 79 -9.05 -26.87 -31.01
CA LEU A 79 -8.31 -25.71 -30.49
C LEU A 79 -7.33 -25.17 -31.55
N PHE A 80 -6.51 -26.03 -32.17
CA PHE A 80 -5.56 -25.63 -33.21
C PHE A 80 -6.26 -25.07 -34.44
N MET A 81 -7.36 -25.68 -34.89
CA MET A 81 -8.18 -25.20 -36.02
C MET A 81 -8.81 -23.83 -35.69
N THR A 82 -9.30 -23.63 -34.47
CA THR A 82 -9.82 -22.32 -34.03
C THR A 82 -8.72 -21.26 -33.91
N LEU A 83 -7.49 -21.65 -33.56
CA LEU A 83 -6.34 -20.75 -33.50
C LEU A 83 -5.75 -20.42 -34.88
N HIS A 84 -5.86 -21.34 -35.86
CA HIS A 84 -5.30 -21.14 -37.21
C HIS A 84 -6.28 -20.46 -38.17
N THR A 85 -7.59 -20.61 -37.98
CA THR A 85 -8.60 -19.90 -38.79
C THR A 85 -8.67 -18.39 -38.50
N SER A 86 -7.98 -17.90 -37.47
CA SER A 86 -7.86 -16.47 -37.16
C SER A 86 -6.68 -15.73 -37.82
N MET A 87 -5.86 -16.41 -38.64
CA MET A 87 -4.66 -15.80 -39.26
C MET A 87 -4.93 -15.07 -40.58
N ASP A 88 -6.05 -15.31 -41.26
CA ASP A 88 -6.49 -14.49 -42.39
C ASP A 88 -7.42 -13.37 -41.89
N LYS A 89 -6.88 -12.42 -41.11
CA LYS A 89 -7.60 -11.20 -40.80
C LYS A 89 -7.76 -10.40 -42.11
N PRO A 90 -8.99 -10.11 -42.56
CA PRO A 90 -9.18 -9.09 -43.58
C PRO A 90 -8.50 -7.83 -43.10
N THR A 91 -7.67 -7.22 -43.94
CA THR A 91 -7.07 -5.91 -43.70
C THR A 91 -8.20 -4.90 -43.61
N ALA A 92 -8.82 -4.81 -42.43
CA ALA A 92 -9.84 -3.82 -42.14
C ALA A 92 -9.22 -2.45 -42.46
N PRO A 93 -9.94 -1.57 -43.16
CA PRO A 93 -9.40 -0.25 -43.48
C PRO A 93 -8.96 0.43 -42.18
N LEU A 94 -7.72 0.92 -42.16
CA LEU A 94 -7.10 1.69 -41.06
C LEU A 94 -7.73 3.08 -40.89
N ASN A 95 -9.04 3.22 -41.14
CA ASN A 95 -9.76 4.48 -41.10
C ASN A 95 -10.39 4.78 -39.72
N THR A 96 -10.30 3.84 -38.77
CA THR A 96 -10.79 4.04 -37.40
C THR A 96 -9.68 3.89 -36.37
N CYS A 97 -9.84 4.59 -35.25
CA CYS A 97 -8.93 4.43 -34.12
C CYS A 97 -8.90 2.99 -33.58
N GLN A 98 -10.06 2.32 -33.51
CA GLN A 98 -10.12 0.91 -33.09
C GLN A 98 -9.29 0.00 -34.00
N SER A 99 -9.38 0.19 -35.33
CA SER A 99 -8.58 -0.58 -36.29
C SER A 99 -7.10 -0.28 -36.16
N LEU A 100 -6.73 0.99 -35.96
CA LEU A 100 -5.34 1.40 -35.79
C LEU A 100 -4.74 0.75 -34.55
N ILE A 101 -5.38 0.87 -33.39
CA ILE A 101 -4.90 0.28 -32.13
C ILE A 101 -4.67 -1.23 -32.27
N ARG A 102 -5.64 -1.96 -32.84
CA ARG A 102 -5.59 -3.43 -32.95
C ARG A 102 -4.61 -4.00 -33.97
N SER A 103 -4.24 -3.22 -35.00
CA SER A 103 -3.38 -3.67 -36.10
C SER A 103 -1.99 -3.06 -36.06
N THR A 104 -1.74 -2.17 -35.10
CA THR A 104 -0.43 -1.53 -34.91
C THR A 104 0.61 -2.55 -34.45
N ASP A 105 1.75 -2.57 -35.13
CA ASP A 105 2.94 -3.26 -34.65
C ASP A 105 3.70 -2.37 -33.66
N TYR A 106 3.45 -2.57 -32.37
CA TYR A 106 4.03 -1.77 -31.28
C TYR A 106 5.55 -1.92 -31.13
N THR A 107 6.16 -2.97 -31.70
CA THR A 107 7.61 -3.16 -31.67
C THR A 107 8.37 -2.08 -32.45
N LYS A 108 7.70 -1.36 -33.34
CA LYS A 108 8.26 -0.20 -34.07
C LYS A 108 8.26 1.08 -33.25
N TYR A 109 7.46 1.15 -32.20
CA TYR A 109 7.29 2.35 -31.37
C TYR A 109 8.01 2.23 -30.03
N VAL A 110 8.12 1.01 -29.50
CA VAL A 110 8.87 0.73 -28.28
C VAL A 110 10.23 0.17 -28.67
N GLN A 111 11.30 0.91 -28.37
CA GLN A 111 12.67 0.48 -28.66
C GLN A 111 13.06 -0.64 -27.71
N LEU A 112 13.00 -1.88 -28.20
CA LEU A 112 13.42 -3.05 -27.44
C LEU A 112 14.93 -3.29 -27.59
N GLN A 113 15.59 -3.52 -26.47
CA GLN A 113 16.94 -4.08 -26.45
C GLN A 113 16.85 -5.59 -26.60
N ALA A 114 17.48 -6.11 -27.65
CA ALA A 114 17.51 -7.54 -27.90
C ALA A 114 18.11 -8.29 -26.70
N GLN A 115 17.54 -9.45 -26.37
CA GLN A 115 17.96 -10.36 -25.28
C GLN A 115 17.74 -9.86 -23.85
N THR A 116 17.62 -8.55 -23.62
CA THR A 116 17.41 -7.98 -22.27
C THR A 116 15.97 -7.53 -22.04
N GLN A 117 15.20 -7.32 -23.10
CA GLN A 117 13.81 -6.85 -23.02
C GLN A 117 12.87 -7.74 -23.84
N GLN A 118 11.68 -7.93 -23.30
CA GLN A 118 10.60 -8.66 -23.96
C GLN A 118 9.30 -7.87 -23.83
N MET A 119 8.66 -7.62 -24.97
CA MET A 119 7.30 -7.06 -25.00
C MET A 119 6.31 -8.14 -24.58
N GLY A 120 5.49 -7.85 -23.58
CA GLY A 120 4.38 -8.70 -23.17
C GLY A 120 3.19 -8.60 -24.12
N ALA A 121 2.11 -9.31 -23.79
CA ALA A 121 0.88 -9.24 -24.57
C ALA A 121 0.31 -7.82 -24.54
N VAL A 122 0.06 -7.24 -25.72
CA VAL A 122 -0.63 -5.95 -25.86
C VAL A 122 -2.10 -6.14 -25.49
N GLN A 123 -2.59 -5.34 -24.56
CA GLN A 123 -3.97 -5.39 -24.11
C GLN A 123 -4.76 -4.21 -24.69
N ASP A 124 -5.84 -4.51 -25.40
CA ASP A 124 -6.82 -3.50 -25.82
C ASP A 124 -7.57 -3.01 -24.58
N ILE A 125 -7.35 -1.76 -24.19
CA ILE A 125 -8.09 -1.11 -23.11
C ILE A 125 -9.06 -0.10 -23.71
N SER A 126 -10.35 -0.38 -23.57
CA SER A 126 -11.44 0.53 -23.95
C SER A 126 -12.18 1.10 -22.73
N GLN A 127 -11.82 0.59 -21.56
CA GLN A 127 -12.53 0.81 -20.31
C GLN A 127 -12.02 2.02 -19.53
N LEU A 128 -10.86 2.59 -19.87
CA LEU A 128 -10.40 3.80 -19.20
C LEU A 128 -11.42 4.93 -19.39
N ASP A 129 -11.72 5.65 -18.31
CA ASP A 129 -12.60 6.81 -18.32
C ASP A 129 -12.25 7.71 -19.53
N GLY A 130 -13.22 8.10 -20.35
CA GLY A 130 -12.98 8.80 -21.62
C GLY A 130 -13.21 7.94 -22.87
N GLY A 131 -13.38 6.62 -22.72
CA GLY A 131 -13.98 5.71 -23.70
C GLY A 131 -13.27 5.59 -25.06
N SER A 132 -12.07 6.15 -25.17
CA SER A 132 -11.26 6.10 -26.39
C SER A 132 -10.44 4.82 -26.42
N PRO A 133 -10.38 4.09 -27.56
CA PRO A 133 -9.57 2.89 -27.67
C PRO A 133 -8.09 3.20 -27.39
N ALA A 134 -7.48 2.41 -26.51
CA ALA A 134 -6.06 2.47 -26.22
C ALA A 134 -5.46 1.05 -26.13
N ALA A 135 -4.15 0.98 -26.23
CA ALA A 135 -3.35 -0.22 -26.05
C ALA A 135 -2.41 -0.06 -24.88
N LEU A 136 -2.45 -1.02 -23.96
CA LEU A 136 -1.48 -1.20 -22.90
C LEU A 136 -0.37 -2.12 -23.39
N VAL A 137 0.85 -1.63 -23.40
CA VAL A 137 2.03 -2.34 -23.89
C VAL A 137 3.02 -2.48 -22.73
N PRO A 138 3.05 -3.65 -22.05
CA PRO A 138 4.06 -3.94 -21.03
C PRO A 138 5.36 -4.43 -21.69
N VAL A 139 6.51 -4.03 -21.15
CA VAL A 139 7.84 -4.53 -21.53
C VAL A 139 8.60 -4.95 -20.28
N THR A 140 8.87 -6.25 -20.17
CA THR A 140 9.63 -6.82 -19.07
C THR A 140 11.10 -6.89 -19.42
N HIS A 141 11.96 -6.55 -18.47
CA HIS A 141 13.40 -6.70 -18.58
C HIS A 141 13.84 -8.01 -17.92
N THR A 142 14.86 -8.65 -18.47
CA THR A 142 15.46 -9.87 -17.90
C THR A 142 16.59 -9.56 -16.92
N ASP A 143 16.61 -8.35 -16.35
CA ASP A 143 17.58 -7.94 -15.34
C ASP A 143 17.32 -8.64 -14.00
N ALA A 144 18.22 -8.43 -13.03
CA ALA A 144 18.11 -9.06 -11.71
C ALA A 144 16.85 -8.62 -10.94
N GLN A 145 16.28 -7.47 -11.27
CA GLN A 145 15.09 -6.90 -10.62
C GLN A 145 13.80 -7.21 -11.39
N GLN A 146 13.89 -7.88 -12.54
CA GLN A 146 12.78 -8.16 -13.46
C GLN A 146 11.92 -6.91 -13.68
N THR A 147 12.57 -5.79 -14.03
CA THR A 147 11.87 -4.51 -14.14
C THR A 147 10.80 -4.50 -15.23
N LEU A 148 9.75 -3.71 -15.04
CA LEU A 148 8.65 -3.53 -15.98
C LEU A 148 8.59 -2.08 -16.46
N ASP A 149 8.53 -1.90 -17.77
CA ASP A 149 8.11 -0.66 -18.42
C ASP A 149 6.67 -0.80 -18.91
N VAL A 150 5.91 0.27 -18.80
CA VAL A 150 4.50 0.33 -19.20
C VAL A 150 4.29 1.51 -20.13
N TYR A 151 3.72 1.24 -21.30
CA TYR A 151 3.33 2.25 -22.27
C TYR A 151 1.84 2.16 -22.53
N ILE A 152 1.15 3.29 -22.60
CA ILE A 152 -0.23 3.35 -23.09
C ILE A 152 -0.25 4.19 -24.34
N TYR A 153 -0.69 3.57 -25.44
CA TYR A 153 -0.91 4.25 -26.71
C TYR A 153 -2.40 4.43 -26.96
N GLY A 154 -2.80 5.66 -27.26
CA GLY A 154 -4.14 5.99 -27.72
C GLY A 154 -4.14 6.31 -29.20
N CYS A 155 -5.31 6.73 -29.68
CA CYS A 155 -5.48 7.20 -31.03
C CYS A 155 -6.21 8.54 -31.05
N VAL A 156 -5.74 9.46 -31.89
CA VAL A 156 -6.39 10.73 -32.17
C VAL A 156 -6.74 10.82 -33.66
N MET A 157 -7.91 11.38 -33.98
CA MET A 157 -8.32 11.60 -35.37
C MET A 157 -7.75 12.94 -35.86
N GLN A 158 -6.80 12.90 -36.80
CA GLN A 158 -6.22 14.08 -37.44
C GLN A 158 -6.71 14.18 -38.88
N LYS A 159 -7.61 15.15 -39.18
CA LYS A 159 -8.18 15.35 -40.53
C LYS A 159 -8.74 14.06 -41.14
N GLN A 160 -9.52 13.30 -40.36
CA GLN A 160 -10.11 12.00 -40.73
C GLN A 160 -9.12 10.82 -40.84
N THR A 161 -7.83 11.04 -40.53
CA THR A 161 -6.83 9.97 -40.45
C THR A 161 -6.54 9.65 -38.99
N PRO A 162 -6.72 8.40 -38.53
CA PRO A 162 -6.32 8.02 -37.17
C PRO A 162 -4.79 8.07 -37.05
N SER A 163 -4.30 8.60 -35.94
CA SER A 163 -2.87 8.68 -35.62
C SER A 163 -2.62 8.12 -34.22
N LEU A 164 -1.57 7.31 -34.08
CA LEU A 164 -1.17 6.71 -32.82
C LEU A 164 -0.50 7.77 -31.95
N THR A 165 -0.78 7.78 -30.66
CA THR A 165 -0.19 8.76 -29.74
C THR A 165 0.14 8.11 -28.41
N LEU A 166 1.35 8.35 -27.89
CA LEU A 166 1.74 7.91 -26.55
C LEU A 166 0.98 8.76 -25.51
N LEU A 167 0.19 8.11 -24.67
CA LEU A 167 -0.61 8.74 -23.62
C LEU A 167 0.03 8.64 -22.25
N PHE A 168 0.75 7.55 -22.00
CA PHE A 168 1.37 7.27 -20.70
C PHE A 168 2.65 6.47 -20.89
N LYS A 169 3.63 6.72 -20.03
CA LYS A 169 4.87 5.96 -19.98
C LYS A 169 5.40 5.93 -18.54
N GLN A 170 5.59 4.73 -18.03
CA GLN A 170 6.33 4.44 -16.79
C GLN A 170 7.43 3.42 -17.11
N GLN A 171 8.60 3.53 -16.48
CA GLN A 171 9.71 2.61 -16.72
C GLN A 171 10.35 2.16 -15.40
N GLY A 172 10.97 0.99 -15.41
CA GLY A 172 11.83 0.54 -14.32
C GLY A 172 11.10 0.06 -13.07
N LEU A 173 9.82 -0.33 -13.15
CA LEU A 173 9.06 -0.84 -12.00
C LEU A 173 9.66 -2.16 -11.53
N ALA A 174 10.29 -2.19 -10.35
CA ALA A 174 10.99 -3.38 -9.86
C ALA A 174 10.01 -4.52 -9.55
N GLN A 175 10.19 -5.68 -10.19
CA GLN A 175 9.24 -6.81 -10.13
C GLN A 175 7.80 -6.36 -10.38
N GLY A 176 7.64 -5.39 -11.29
CA GLY A 176 6.42 -4.63 -11.41
C GLY A 176 5.29 -5.38 -12.10
N THR A 177 4.07 -4.91 -11.86
CA THR A 177 2.88 -5.33 -12.61
C THR A 177 2.05 -4.14 -13.04
N VAL A 178 1.15 -4.37 -13.99
CA VAL A 178 0.21 -3.38 -14.49
C VAL A 178 -1.15 -4.03 -14.69
N SER A 179 -2.19 -3.34 -14.24
CA SER A 179 -3.57 -3.78 -14.40
C SER A 179 -4.52 -2.60 -14.58
N ILE A 180 -5.76 -2.90 -14.99
CA ILE A 180 -6.87 -1.95 -14.99
C ILE A 180 -7.80 -2.36 -13.86
N SER A 181 -8.09 -1.42 -12.96
CA SER A 181 -8.94 -1.64 -11.79
C SER A 181 -10.42 -1.79 -12.17
N GLN A 182 -11.24 -2.23 -11.22
CA GLN A 182 -12.70 -2.22 -11.39
C GLN A 182 -13.26 -0.81 -11.51
N ALA A 183 -12.54 0.19 -10.97
CA ALA A 183 -12.85 1.61 -11.10
C ALA A 183 -12.30 2.23 -12.40
N HIS A 184 -11.88 1.39 -13.37
CA HIS A 184 -11.43 1.85 -14.69
C HIS A 184 -10.20 2.77 -14.66
N THR A 185 -9.35 2.59 -13.64
CA THR A 185 -8.08 3.29 -13.48
C THR A 185 -6.90 2.37 -13.80
N LEU A 186 -5.79 2.96 -14.22
CA LEU A 186 -4.53 2.24 -14.42
C LEU A 186 -3.87 2.06 -13.06
N ILE A 187 -3.59 0.81 -12.68
CA ILE A 187 -2.82 0.47 -11.48
C ILE A 187 -1.45 -0.03 -11.93
N LEU A 188 -0.41 0.63 -11.43
CA LEU A 188 0.96 0.15 -11.49
C LEU A 188 1.35 -0.35 -10.11
N SER A 189 2.10 -1.43 -10.05
CA SER A 189 2.63 -1.93 -8.80
C SER A 189 4.09 -2.27 -8.93
N GLU A 190 4.86 -2.11 -7.87
CA GLU A 190 6.24 -2.56 -7.79
C GLU A 190 6.58 -3.09 -6.39
N ARG A 191 7.75 -3.71 -6.29
CA ARG A 191 8.27 -4.19 -5.03
C ARG A 191 9.08 -3.09 -4.35
N ASP A 192 8.73 -2.81 -3.10
CA ASP A 192 9.52 -1.96 -2.24
C ASP A 192 10.80 -2.69 -1.83
N SER A 193 11.92 -2.14 -2.27
CA SER A 193 13.26 -2.62 -1.94
C SER A 193 13.79 -2.07 -0.61
N THR A 194 13.09 -1.10 -0.01
CA THR A 194 13.46 -0.46 1.26
C THR A 194 12.93 -1.23 2.48
N LEU A 195 11.89 -2.06 2.31
CA LEU A 195 11.37 -2.87 3.40
C LEU A 195 12.35 -3.95 3.86
N SER A 196 12.37 -4.16 5.18
CA SER A 196 13.18 -5.23 5.78
C SER A 196 12.69 -6.62 5.35
N PRO A 197 13.58 -7.63 5.26
CA PRO A 197 13.18 -9.01 4.97
C PRO A 197 12.09 -9.56 5.92
N GLU A 198 12.11 -9.12 7.19
CA GLU A 198 11.14 -9.52 8.20
C GLU A 198 9.76 -8.91 7.92
N THR A 199 9.70 -7.63 7.56
CA THR A 199 8.46 -6.96 7.11
C THR A 199 7.91 -7.63 5.85
N THR A 200 8.78 -7.98 4.90
CA THR A 200 8.38 -8.69 3.67
C THR A 200 7.98 -10.14 3.88
N ALA A 201 8.27 -10.75 5.05
CA ALA A 201 7.85 -12.12 5.36
C ALA A 201 6.39 -12.19 5.85
N ILE A 202 5.84 -11.07 6.32
CA ILE A 202 4.44 -10.91 6.70
C ILE A 202 3.57 -10.64 5.46
N LEU A 203 4.11 -9.88 4.51
CA LEU A 203 3.57 -9.76 3.15
C LEU A 203 3.75 -11.11 2.45
N GLN A 204 2.77 -11.58 1.66
CA GLN A 204 2.98 -12.90 1.01
C GLN A 204 4.18 -12.81 0.07
N PRO A 205 5.04 -13.84 0.00
CA PRO A 205 6.20 -13.83 -0.88
C PRO A 205 5.74 -13.57 -2.32
N MET A 206 6.38 -12.60 -2.98
CA MET A 206 6.09 -12.09 -4.34
C MET A 206 4.94 -11.09 -4.49
N GLN A 207 4.35 -10.59 -3.40
CA GLN A 207 3.41 -9.47 -3.51
C GLN A 207 4.16 -8.16 -3.72
N GLN A 208 3.84 -7.48 -4.82
CA GLN A 208 4.08 -6.04 -4.92
C GLN A 208 3.37 -5.36 -3.75
N ASN A 209 3.93 -4.26 -3.29
CA ASN A 209 3.44 -3.56 -2.10
C ASN A 209 3.41 -2.05 -2.31
N ILE A 210 4.16 -1.55 -3.28
CA ILE A 210 3.96 -0.20 -3.80
C ILE A 210 2.88 -0.25 -4.86
N TYR A 211 1.91 0.65 -4.76
CA TYR A 211 0.81 0.78 -5.70
C TYR A 211 0.58 2.24 -6.09
N GLN A 212 0.54 2.49 -7.40
CA GLN A 212 0.25 3.80 -7.97
C GLN A 212 -0.99 3.70 -8.84
N GLU A 213 -2.00 4.51 -8.55
CA GLU A 213 -3.23 4.58 -9.32
C GLU A 213 -3.25 5.84 -10.19
N TYR A 214 -3.59 5.68 -11.46
CA TYR A 214 -3.72 6.76 -12.41
C TYR A 214 -5.11 6.74 -13.05
N ARG A 215 -5.80 7.87 -12.99
CA ARG A 215 -7.07 8.08 -13.68
C ARG A 215 -6.84 8.87 -14.95
N TRP A 216 -7.56 8.53 -16.02
CA TRP A 216 -7.59 9.35 -17.20
C TRP A 216 -8.38 10.64 -16.95
N GLN A 217 -7.76 11.78 -17.20
CA GLN A 217 -8.42 13.07 -17.24
C GLN A 217 -8.57 13.50 -18.69
N SER A 218 -9.82 13.58 -19.16
CA SER A 218 -10.13 14.08 -20.49
C SER A 218 -9.61 15.51 -20.64
N GLY A 219 -8.87 15.78 -21.72
CA GLY A 219 -8.45 17.14 -22.04
C GLY A 219 -9.65 18.02 -22.37
N GLN A 220 -9.58 19.29 -21.99
CA GLN A 220 -10.61 20.27 -22.34
C GLN A 220 -10.21 21.05 -23.60
N ASN A 221 -11.19 21.58 -24.33
CA ASN A 221 -10.97 22.47 -25.49
C ASN A 221 -10.06 21.88 -26.59
N GLY A 222 -10.16 20.57 -26.83
CA GLY A 222 -9.36 19.89 -27.86
C GLY A 222 -7.92 19.57 -27.44
N GLN A 223 -7.56 19.77 -26.17
CA GLN A 223 -6.31 19.24 -25.62
C GLN A 223 -6.36 17.72 -25.50
N GLN A 224 -5.20 17.09 -25.63
CA GLN A 224 -5.06 15.66 -25.36
C GLN A 224 -5.30 15.40 -23.87
N GLY A 225 -6.06 14.35 -23.55
CA GLY A 225 -6.17 13.92 -22.15
C GLY A 225 -4.84 13.39 -21.62
N THR A 226 -4.76 13.32 -20.30
CA THR A 226 -3.56 12.85 -19.60
C THR A 226 -3.96 11.92 -18.48
N PHE A 227 -3.06 11.01 -18.13
CA PHE A 227 -3.18 10.29 -16.86
C PHE A 227 -2.72 11.21 -15.74
N VAL A 228 -3.55 11.29 -14.72
CA VAL A 228 -3.22 11.97 -13.47
C VAL A 228 -3.20 10.93 -12.36
N ARG A 229 -2.19 11.01 -11.51
CA ARG A 229 -2.11 10.17 -10.32
C ARG A 229 -3.28 10.53 -9.40
N VAL A 230 -3.88 9.52 -8.78
CA VAL A 230 -4.97 9.68 -7.81
C VAL A 230 -4.65 8.88 -6.56
N LEU A 231 -5.04 9.43 -5.41
CA LEU A 231 -4.95 8.72 -4.13
C LEU A 231 -6.22 7.90 -3.91
N PHE A 232 -6.07 6.73 -3.33
CA PHE A 232 -7.20 5.90 -2.94
C PHE A 232 -7.70 6.38 -1.58
N PRO A 233 -9.00 6.64 -1.37
CA PRO A 233 -9.49 7.33 -0.17
C PRO A 233 -9.36 6.52 1.14
N SER A 234 -8.89 5.28 1.10
CA SER A 234 -8.74 4.45 2.30
C SER A 234 -7.49 4.82 3.10
N LEU A 235 -7.66 4.91 4.43
CA LEU A 235 -6.61 5.03 5.44
C LEU A 235 -6.30 3.68 6.09
N TYR A 236 -7.28 2.76 6.15
CA TYR A 236 -7.16 1.46 6.82
C TYR A 236 -8.22 0.48 6.29
N PRO A 237 -7.94 -0.84 6.15
CA PRO A 237 -6.71 -1.56 6.51
C PRO A 237 -5.59 -1.46 5.46
N VAL A 238 -5.86 -0.83 4.33
CA VAL A 238 -4.93 -0.70 3.20
C VAL A 238 -5.02 0.69 2.62
N THR A 239 -3.94 1.18 2.01
CA THR A 239 -3.86 2.54 1.47
C THR A 239 -4.02 2.59 -0.05
N SER A 240 -4.14 1.44 -0.73
CA SER A 240 -4.26 1.36 -2.18
C SER A 240 -5.53 0.65 -2.66
N ARG A 241 -6.01 1.01 -3.86
CA ARG A 241 -7.14 0.34 -4.51
C ARG A 241 -6.83 -1.13 -4.82
N SER A 242 -5.61 -1.41 -5.27
CA SER A 242 -5.19 -2.76 -5.65
C SER A 242 -5.33 -3.74 -4.49
N GLU A 243 -4.86 -3.34 -3.31
CA GLU A 243 -5.00 -4.16 -2.11
C GLU A 243 -6.44 -4.27 -1.64
N ALA A 244 -7.22 -3.19 -1.74
CA ALA A 244 -8.64 -3.20 -1.41
C ALA A 244 -9.43 -4.17 -2.30
N GLU A 245 -9.16 -4.18 -3.61
CA GLU A 245 -9.77 -5.12 -4.56
C GLU A 245 -9.35 -6.57 -4.27
N ALA A 246 -8.08 -6.80 -3.91
CA ALA A 246 -7.60 -8.12 -3.52
C ALA A 246 -8.29 -8.62 -2.24
N LEU A 247 -8.45 -7.77 -1.22
CA LEU A 247 -9.20 -8.10 0.00
C LEU A 247 -10.68 -8.38 -0.31
N GLN A 248 -11.31 -7.57 -1.17
CA GLN A 248 -12.68 -7.80 -1.59
C GLN A 248 -12.82 -9.15 -2.31
N GLN A 249 -11.88 -9.50 -3.19
CA GLN A 249 -11.87 -10.79 -3.87
C GLN A 249 -11.73 -11.96 -2.89
N GLN A 250 -10.87 -11.85 -1.87
CA GLN A 250 -10.77 -12.85 -0.81
C GLN A 250 -12.10 -13.02 -0.06
N SER A 251 -12.76 -11.91 0.30
CA SER A 251 -14.07 -11.93 0.94
C SER A 251 -15.14 -12.59 0.06
N ASN A 252 -15.18 -12.23 -1.22
CA ASN A 252 -16.10 -12.79 -2.21
C ASN A 252 -15.87 -14.30 -2.43
N ASN A 253 -14.65 -14.78 -2.18
CA ASN A 253 -14.30 -16.21 -2.19
C ASN A 253 -14.61 -16.92 -0.86
N GLY A 254 -15.31 -16.27 0.07
CA GLY A 254 -15.75 -16.85 1.35
C GLY A 254 -14.72 -16.77 2.47
N GLN A 255 -13.61 -16.03 2.29
CA GLN A 255 -12.67 -15.79 3.38
C GLN A 255 -13.31 -14.87 4.42
N GLN A 256 -13.28 -15.30 5.69
CA GLN A 256 -13.78 -14.48 6.79
C GLN A 256 -12.77 -13.38 7.11
N LEU A 257 -13.12 -12.13 6.82
CA LEU A 257 -12.30 -10.95 7.09
C LEU A 257 -12.95 -10.10 8.20
N THR A 258 -12.11 -9.50 9.03
CA THR A 258 -12.53 -8.58 10.11
C THR A 258 -13.27 -7.36 9.56
N TRP A 259 -12.96 -6.96 8.32
CA TRP A 259 -13.42 -5.72 7.69
C TRP A 259 -14.86 -5.76 7.17
N THR A 260 -15.64 -6.78 7.56
CA THR A 260 -17.04 -6.96 7.17
C THR A 260 -18.01 -6.19 8.09
N ASP A 261 -17.53 -5.75 9.26
CA ASP A 261 -18.29 -4.99 10.25
C ASP A 261 -17.58 -3.64 10.50
N PRO A 262 -18.29 -2.51 10.39
CA PRO A 262 -17.65 -1.19 10.46
C PRO A 262 -17.10 -0.88 11.85
N GLN A 263 -17.78 -1.33 12.92
CA GLN A 263 -17.30 -1.13 14.29
C GLN A 263 -16.02 -1.91 14.54
N LYS A 264 -15.97 -3.19 14.17
CA LYS A 264 -14.74 -4.01 14.30
C LYS A 264 -13.58 -3.47 13.48
N THR A 265 -13.84 -2.94 12.27
CA THR A 265 -12.80 -2.28 11.47
C THR A 265 -12.23 -1.06 12.21
N ALA A 266 -13.10 -0.19 12.75
CA ALA A 266 -12.67 1.00 13.48
C ALA A 266 -11.89 0.65 14.76
N GLU A 267 -12.39 -0.31 15.55
CA GLU A 267 -11.71 -0.81 16.75
C GLU A 267 -10.33 -1.39 16.45
N GLN A 268 -10.21 -2.15 15.36
CA GLN A 268 -8.94 -2.74 14.95
C GLN A 268 -7.96 -1.68 14.42
N MET A 269 -8.44 -0.69 13.67
CA MET A 269 -7.63 0.48 13.29
C MET A 269 -7.09 1.20 14.54
N ALA A 270 -7.92 1.42 15.56
CA ALA A 270 -7.48 2.09 16.79
C ALA A 270 -6.41 1.29 17.54
N LYS A 271 -6.48 -0.04 17.53
CA LYS A 271 -5.40 -0.89 18.06
C LYS A 271 -4.11 -0.76 17.26
N ASP A 272 -4.20 -0.83 15.94
CA ASP A 272 -3.02 -0.92 15.08
C ASP A 272 -2.33 0.44 14.89
N LEU A 273 -3.10 1.51 14.74
CA LEU A 273 -2.58 2.86 14.47
C LEU A 273 -2.47 3.72 15.73
N PHE A 274 -3.51 3.74 16.58
CA PHE A 274 -3.53 4.57 17.80
C PHE A 274 -2.93 3.85 19.01
N GLN A 275 -2.59 2.55 18.87
CA GLN A 275 -2.02 1.72 19.94
C GLN A 275 -2.93 1.58 21.17
N TRP A 276 -4.26 1.73 20.99
CA TRP A 276 -5.24 1.57 22.06
C TRP A 276 -5.31 0.11 22.51
N GLN A 277 -4.97 -0.14 23.78
CA GLN A 277 -4.81 -1.50 24.31
C GLN A 277 -6.14 -2.22 24.58
N THR A 278 -7.20 -1.46 24.78
CA THR A 278 -8.53 -1.98 25.11
C THR A 278 -9.56 -1.38 24.18
N ILE A 279 -10.57 -2.16 23.83
CA ILE A 279 -11.80 -1.66 23.20
C ILE A 279 -12.74 -1.26 24.34
N ASP A 280 -13.43 -0.14 24.22
CA ASP A 280 -14.38 0.31 25.23
C ASP A 280 -15.75 -0.32 24.97
N ALA A 281 -16.48 -0.68 26.02
CA ALA A 281 -17.82 -1.26 25.88
C ALA A 281 -18.85 -0.26 25.32
N ASN A 282 -18.53 1.04 25.32
CA ASN A 282 -19.35 2.11 24.79
C ASN A 282 -19.03 2.46 23.33
N ASP A 283 -18.05 1.79 22.70
CA ASP A 283 -17.80 1.92 21.26
C ASP A 283 -19.07 1.52 20.48
N THR A 284 -19.51 2.37 19.55
CA THR A 284 -20.83 2.23 18.94
C THR A 284 -20.91 2.76 17.52
N VAL A 285 -21.72 2.11 16.68
CA VAL A 285 -22.10 2.61 15.36
C VAL A 285 -23.14 3.72 15.54
N LEU A 286 -22.79 4.95 15.16
CA LEU A 286 -23.69 6.10 15.20
C LEU A 286 -24.74 6.02 14.08
N ASP A 287 -24.28 5.73 12.86
CA ASP A 287 -25.13 5.52 11.69
C ASP A 287 -24.44 4.61 10.66
N ASN A 288 -25.27 4.02 9.78
CA ASN A 288 -24.84 3.16 8.68
C ASN A 288 -25.92 3.14 7.60
N ASP A 289 -25.65 3.74 6.43
CA ASP A 289 -26.58 3.78 5.30
C ASP A 289 -26.40 2.62 4.31
N GLY A 290 -25.50 1.68 4.61
CA GLY A 290 -25.12 0.56 3.76
C GLY A 290 -23.96 0.85 2.82
N THR A 291 -23.55 2.10 2.63
CA THR A 291 -22.37 2.52 1.85
C THR A 291 -21.34 3.24 2.70
N THR A 292 -21.80 4.09 3.61
CA THR A 292 -21.03 4.86 4.58
C THR A 292 -21.52 4.55 5.99
N ALA A 293 -20.59 4.51 6.94
CA ALA A 293 -20.89 4.31 8.35
C ALA A 293 -20.04 5.25 9.21
N HIS A 294 -20.60 5.69 10.33
CA HIS A 294 -19.89 6.47 11.34
C HIS A 294 -19.84 5.67 12.64
N VAL A 295 -18.64 5.51 13.18
CA VAL A 295 -18.39 4.77 14.43
C VAL A 295 -17.79 5.72 15.44
N LEU A 296 -18.37 5.78 16.63
CA LEU A 296 -17.81 6.48 17.77
C LEU A 296 -16.93 5.51 18.55
N LEU A 297 -15.64 5.84 18.67
CA LEU A 297 -14.71 5.15 19.53
C LEU A 297 -14.42 6.01 20.77
N ILE A 298 -14.42 5.38 21.94
CA ILE A 298 -14.29 6.02 23.25
C ILE A 298 -13.08 5.45 23.98
N GLN A 299 -12.25 6.33 24.52
CA GLN A 299 -11.19 6.00 25.48
C GLN A 299 -11.22 7.01 26.63
N PRO A 300 -10.50 6.75 27.73
CA PRO A 300 -10.34 7.75 28.79
C PRO A 300 -9.89 9.09 28.21
N ASN A 301 -10.76 10.09 28.34
CA ASN A 301 -10.55 11.48 27.91
C ASN A 301 -10.48 11.72 26.40
N ILE A 302 -10.87 10.78 25.52
CA ILE A 302 -10.97 11.05 24.07
C ILE A 302 -12.16 10.35 23.43
N GLN A 303 -12.77 11.03 22.47
CA GLN A 303 -13.82 10.50 21.60
C GLN A 303 -13.42 10.75 20.15
N VAL A 304 -13.38 9.69 19.35
CA VAL A 304 -13.02 9.76 17.93
C VAL A 304 -14.20 9.28 17.11
N VAL A 305 -14.63 10.09 16.14
CA VAL A 305 -15.59 9.67 15.12
C VAL A 305 -14.80 9.16 13.93
N VAL A 306 -15.03 7.90 13.58
CA VAL A 306 -14.42 7.22 12.43
C VAL A 306 -15.45 7.12 11.33
N THR A 307 -15.15 7.67 10.15
CA THR A 307 -15.96 7.49 8.95
C THR A 307 -15.39 6.33 8.15
N LEU A 308 -16.25 5.37 7.82
CA LEU A 308 -15.94 4.22 6.98
C LEU A 308 -16.80 4.24 5.73
N SER A 309 -16.24 3.74 4.62
CA SER A 309 -16.96 3.60 3.36
C SER A 309 -16.66 2.27 2.69
N ARG A 310 -17.63 1.78 1.91
CA ARG A 310 -17.45 0.67 0.98
C ARG A 310 -16.90 1.17 -0.34
N LEU A 311 -15.60 1.00 -0.57
CA LEU A 311 -14.88 1.65 -1.68
C LEU A 311 -14.75 0.79 -2.95
N VAL A 312 -14.89 -0.53 -2.84
CA VAL A 312 -14.77 -1.47 -3.96
C VAL A 312 -16.14 -1.99 -4.38
N GLN A 313 -16.89 -2.55 -3.43
CA GLN A 313 -18.22 -3.09 -3.66
C GLN A 313 -19.22 -2.39 -2.72
N HIS A 314 -20.21 -1.71 -3.28
CA HIS A 314 -21.11 -0.79 -2.53
C HIS A 314 -22.39 -1.47 -1.99
N ASP A 315 -22.40 -2.80 -1.92
CA ASP A 315 -23.53 -3.59 -1.42
C ASP A 315 -23.20 -4.29 -0.10
N ALA A 316 -24.13 -5.09 0.43
CA ALA A 316 -24.00 -5.79 1.71
C ALA A 316 -22.76 -6.71 1.83
N HIS A 317 -22.13 -7.12 0.72
CA HIS A 317 -20.91 -7.93 0.70
C HIS A 317 -19.63 -7.09 0.64
N GLY A 318 -19.76 -5.77 0.51
CA GLY A 318 -18.64 -4.84 0.54
C GLY A 318 -17.92 -4.78 1.89
N LEU A 319 -16.59 -4.74 1.84
CA LEU A 319 -15.73 -4.47 2.99
C LEU A 319 -15.74 -2.99 3.37
N TRP A 320 -15.59 -2.71 4.66
CA TRP A 320 -15.49 -1.37 5.22
C TRP A 320 -14.04 -0.91 5.28
N PHE A 321 -13.79 0.27 4.74
CA PHE A 321 -12.48 0.94 4.75
C PHE A 321 -12.62 2.25 5.51
N VAL A 322 -11.69 2.55 6.42
CA VAL A 322 -11.67 3.84 7.10
C VAL A 322 -11.22 4.88 6.08
N THR A 323 -11.99 5.96 5.94
CA THR A 323 -11.66 7.08 5.05
C THR A 323 -11.32 8.35 5.83
N HIS A 324 -11.72 8.42 7.10
CA HIS A 324 -11.49 9.56 7.98
C HIS A 324 -11.57 9.12 9.44
N ALA A 325 -10.75 9.69 10.31
CA ALA A 325 -10.91 9.54 11.75
C ALA A 325 -10.47 10.82 12.47
N GLU A 326 -11.38 11.42 13.23
CA GLU A 326 -11.09 12.67 13.94
C GLU A 326 -11.87 12.78 15.26
N SER A 327 -11.28 13.52 16.20
CA SER A 327 -11.97 14.07 17.36
C SER A 327 -12.34 15.54 17.12
N GLN A 328 -13.23 16.10 17.94
CA GLN A 328 -13.54 17.53 17.84
C GLN A 328 -12.37 18.43 18.27
N GLY A 329 -12.21 19.56 17.56
CA GLY A 329 -11.34 20.67 17.97
C GLY A 329 -9.87 20.56 17.54
N ILE A 330 -9.51 19.62 16.68
CA ILE A 330 -8.18 19.53 16.03
C ILE A 330 -8.31 19.80 14.53
N THR A 331 -7.37 20.55 13.96
CA THR A 331 -7.33 20.86 12.53
C THR A 331 -5.90 20.82 12.02
N LEU A 332 -5.72 20.41 10.77
CA LEU A 332 -4.44 20.47 10.06
C LEU A 332 -4.58 21.39 8.84
N ASN A 333 -3.63 22.31 8.68
CA ASN A 333 -3.54 23.12 7.46
C ASN A 333 -3.17 22.23 6.27
N ALA A 334 -3.59 22.64 5.07
CA ALA A 334 -3.27 21.91 3.85
C ALA A 334 -1.76 21.63 3.73
N LEU A 335 -1.42 20.36 3.52
CA LEU A 335 -0.05 19.91 3.32
C LEU A 335 0.36 20.04 1.84
N PRO A 336 1.66 20.21 1.55
CA PRO A 336 2.14 20.04 0.19
C PRO A 336 1.90 18.59 -0.28
N THR A 337 1.59 18.42 -1.56
CA THR A 337 1.43 17.10 -2.19
C THR A 337 2.34 17.03 -3.42
N PRO A 338 3.37 16.17 -3.42
CA PRO A 338 3.74 15.25 -2.33
C PRO A 338 4.42 15.95 -1.12
N ILE A 339 4.40 15.30 0.05
CA ILE A 339 5.15 15.69 1.24
C ILE A 339 6.62 15.26 1.11
N THR A 340 7.53 16.12 1.54
CA THR A 340 8.98 15.86 1.56
C THR A 340 9.56 16.09 2.94
N SER A 341 10.65 15.41 3.28
CA SER A 341 11.38 15.60 4.54
C SER A 341 12.34 16.81 4.45
N PRO A 342 12.32 17.78 5.38
CA PRO A 342 11.43 17.86 6.56
C PRO A 342 10.00 18.30 6.20
N LEU A 343 9.01 17.64 6.82
CA LEU A 343 7.60 18.00 6.71
C LEU A 343 7.22 18.96 7.83
N THR A 344 6.90 20.21 7.48
CA THR A 344 6.37 21.18 8.43
C THR A 344 4.86 20.97 8.62
N LEU A 345 4.44 20.80 9.86
CA LEU A 345 3.05 20.67 10.27
C LEU A 345 2.59 21.95 10.94
N LEU A 346 1.42 22.43 10.54
CA LEU A 346 0.76 23.61 11.09
C LEU A 346 -0.72 23.30 11.27
N GLY A 347 -1.27 23.66 12.42
CA GLY A 347 -2.68 23.43 12.69
C GLY A 347 -3.15 24.08 13.98
N SER A 348 -4.30 23.65 14.46
CA SER A 348 -4.86 24.13 15.73
C SER A 348 -5.49 22.99 16.52
N VAL A 349 -5.46 23.14 17.83
CA VAL A 349 -6.08 22.30 18.85
C VAL A 349 -6.91 23.19 19.77
N SER A 350 -7.95 22.65 20.39
CA SER A 350 -8.82 23.45 21.27
C SER A 350 -8.30 23.53 22.71
N THR A 351 -7.20 22.86 23.04
CA THR A 351 -6.56 22.83 24.36
C THR A 351 -5.51 23.94 24.46
N SER A 352 -5.53 24.75 25.52
CA SER A 352 -4.67 25.94 25.58
C SER A 352 -3.24 25.70 26.08
N ASP A 353 -2.90 24.49 26.55
CA ASP A 353 -1.54 24.13 26.95
C ASP A 353 -1.42 22.60 26.83
N GLY A 354 -0.53 22.09 25.98
CA GLY A 354 -0.41 20.65 25.72
C GLY A 354 0.82 20.28 24.90
N SER A 355 1.01 18.99 24.67
CA SER A 355 1.98 18.49 23.70
C SER A 355 1.25 17.70 22.64
N ALA A 356 1.39 18.12 21.38
CA ALA A 356 0.92 17.34 20.26
C ALA A 356 2.07 16.47 19.71
N THR A 357 1.74 15.27 19.29
CA THR A 357 2.64 14.33 18.61
C THR A 357 2.15 14.09 17.21
N ALA A 358 3.06 13.81 16.30
CA ALA A 358 2.71 13.44 14.95
C ALA A 358 3.52 12.22 14.51
N THR A 359 2.80 11.26 13.94
CA THR A 359 3.26 9.91 13.65
C THR A 359 2.96 9.64 12.19
N LEU A 360 4.00 9.39 11.39
CA LEU A 360 3.87 9.07 9.97
C LEU A 360 3.91 7.55 9.79
N PHE A 361 2.94 7.03 9.05
CA PHE A 361 2.88 5.64 8.61
C PHE A 361 3.09 5.58 7.10
N ASP A 362 3.84 4.58 6.64
CA ASP A 362 4.04 4.33 5.22
C ASP A 362 2.83 3.61 4.58
N HIS A 363 2.97 3.23 3.30
CA HIS A 363 1.93 2.53 2.55
C HIS A 363 1.55 1.16 3.15
N THR A 364 2.45 0.54 3.92
CA THR A 364 2.20 -0.71 4.66
C THR A 364 1.58 -0.48 6.03
N LEU A 365 1.25 0.78 6.37
CA LEU A 365 0.77 1.21 7.68
C LEU A 365 1.75 0.92 8.80
N THR A 366 3.05 0.83 8.48
CA THR A 366 4.10 0.69 9.50
C THR A 366 4.64 2.06 9.88
N HIS A 367 5.00 2.19 11.16
CA HIS A 367 5.55 3.43 11.67
C HIS A 367 6.88 3.77 10.99
N VAL A 368 6.93 4.93 10.35
CA VAL A 368 8.15 5.46 9.74
C VAL A 368 9.07 5.93 10.85
N SER A 369 10.31 5.45 10.84
CA SER A 369 11.32 5.93 11.78
C SER A 369 11.60 7.43 11.58
N SER A 370 11.14 8.25 12.53
CA SER A 370 11.46 9.68 12.56
C SER A 370 12.87 9.90 13.10
N LEU A 371 13.69 10.69 12.41
CA LEU A 371 15.04 11.06 12.86
C LEU A 371 15.02 11.97 14.09
N ASN A 372 13.95 12.74 14.28
CA ASN A 372 13.69 13.56 15.45
C ASN A 372 12.18 13.54 15.76
N SER A 373 11.78 12.90 16.86
CA SER A 373 10.40 12.94 17.38
C SER A 373 10.20 14.13 18.30
N THR A 374 10.62 15.33 17.88
CA THR A 374 10.25 16.53 18.62
C THR A 374 8.75 16.70 18.48
N GLY A 375 8.03 16.64 19.61
CA GLY A 375 6.60 16.95 19.65
C GLY A 375 6.31 18.31 19.01
N LEU A 376 5.10 18.46 18.50
CA LEU A 376 4.59 19.71 17.96
C LEU A 376 4.40 20.69 19.12
N ALA A 377 4.99 21.88 18.97
CA ALA A 377 4.86 22.94 19.96
C ALA A 377 3.45 23.53 19.87
N VAL A 378 2.66 23.37 20.94
CA VAL A 378 1.34 23.99 21.08
C VAL A 378 1.52 25.35 21.77
N GLN A 379 1.00 26.39 21.15
CA GLN A 379 1.00 27.76 21.68
C GLN A 379 -0.24 27.99 22.55
N ALA A 380 -0.20 29.04 23.38
CA ALA A 380 -1.31 29.39 24.27
C ALA A 380 -2.63 29.74 23.53
N ASP A 381 -2.55 30.05 22.23
CA ASP A 381 -3.72 30.29 21.37
C ASP A 381 -4.29 29.01 20.74
N GLY A 382 -3.75 27.84 21.08
CA GLY A 382 -4.13 26.55 20.53
C GLY A 382 -3.49 26.24 19.18
N SER A 383 -2.72 27.15 18.57
CA SER A 383 -1.98 26.83 17.34
C SER A 383 -0.84 25.88 17.65
N TYR A 384 -0.60 24.90 16.77
CA TYR A 384 0.56 24.01 16.87
C TYR A 384 1.45 24.10 15.64
N SER A 385 2.76 23.94 15.86
CA SER A 385 3.73 23.89 14.78
C SER A 385 4.91 22.97 15.09
N GLY A 386 5.47 22.34 14.06
CA GLY A 386 6.68 21.54 14.18
C GLY A 386 7.10 20.95 12.84
N SER A 387 8.22 20.23 12.85
CA SER A 387 8.74 19.55 11.66
C SER A 387 9.04 18.09 11.97
N ILE A 388 8.58 17.20 11.09
CA ILE A 388 8.94 15.79 11.11
C ILE A 388 10.07 15.55 10.12
N TYR A 389 11.11 14.86 10.56
CA TYR A 389 12.21 14.41 9.71
C TYR A 389 12.10 12.90 9.55
N TYR A 390 11.98 12.43 8.31
CA TYR A 390 11.93 11.01 7.98
C TYR A 390 12.91 10.66 6.86
N THR A 391 13.28 9.38 6.78
CA THR A 391 14.17 8.80 5.76
C THR A 391 13.76 7.36 5.48
N GLY A 392 14.22 6.79 4.36
CA GLY A 392 14.05 5.36 4.09
C GLY A 392 12.64 4.97 3.69
N ILE A 393 11.89 5.88 3.08
CA ILE A 393 10.60 5.60 2.46
C ILE A 393 10.76 5.76 0.96
N GLN A 394 10.13 4.88 0.20
CA GLN A 394 10.01 5.06 -1.24
C GLN A 394 9.16 6.31 -1.54
N PRO A 395 9.56 7.18 -2.48
CA PRO A 395 8.72 8.28 -2.92
C PRO A 395 7.49 7.75 -3.68
N ASP A 396 6.58 8.67 -3.96
CA ASP A 396 5.36 8.44 -4.69
C ASP A 396 4.47 7.34 -4.09
N GLN A 397 4.38 7.31 -2.75
CA GLN A 397 3.54 6.38 -2.01
C GLN A 397 2.45 7.09 -1.23
N GLN A 398 1.29 6.45 -1.09
CA GLN A 398 0.31 6.92 -0.12
C GLN A 398 0.73 6.45 1.27
N GLY A 399 0.66 7.34 2.25
CA GLY A 399 0.86 7.04 3.66
C GLY A 399 -0.27 7.63 4.50
N VAL A 400 -0.13 7.51 5.81
CA VAL A 400 -1.10 8.03 6.77
C VAL A 400 -0.38 8.87 7.82
N LEU A 401 -0.90 10.05 8.10
CA LEU A 401 -0.42 10.93 9.15
C LEU A 401 -1.42 10.94 10.31
N LEU A 402 -0.95 10.57 11.48
CA LEU A 402 -1.67 10.67 12.75
C LEU A 402 -1.13 11.87 13.52
N ILE A 403 -2.03 12.75 13.97
CA ILE A 403 -1.71 13.85 14.89
C ILE A 403 -2.53 13.63 16.15
N GLU A 404 -1.87 13.60 17.28
CA GLU A 404 -2.50 13.42 18.59
C GLU A 404 -2.13 14.59 19.48
N ASN A 405 -3.06 15.04 20.31
CA ASN A 405 -2.84 16.06 21.31
C ASN A 405 -3.38 15.56 22.64
N VAL A 406 -2.47 15.39 23.60
CA VAL A 406 -2.81 14.89 24.94
C VAL A 406 -2.70 16.05 25.93
N PRO A 407 -3.79 16.43 26.60
CA PRO A 407 -3.77 17.48 27.60
C PRO A 407 -2.85 17.10 28.78
N PRO A 408 -2.27 18.09 29.46
CA PRO A 408 -1.51 17.87 30.68
C PRO A 408 -2.36 17.15 31.73
N SER A 409 -1.71 16.32 32.55
CA SER A 409 -2.39 15.63 33.65
C SER A 409 -3.06 16.62 34.60
N GLY A 410 -4.35 16.43 34.89
CA GLY A 410 -5.12 17.27 35.81
C GLY A 410 -5.97 18.36 35.15
N VAL A 411 -5.91 18.49 33.82
CA VAL A 411 -6.83 19.35 33.04
C VAL A 411 -8.04 18.52 32.63
N SER A 412 -9.26 19.10 32.68
CA SER A 412 -10.50 18.40 32.28
C SER A 412 -10.77 18.44 30.77
N GLU A 413 -9.79 18.86 29.99
CA GLU A 413 -9.89 18.93 28.54
C GLU A 413 -9.80 17.52 27.95
N GLN A 414 -10.48 17.32 26.82
CA GLN A 414 -10.41 16.07 26.08
C GLN A 414 -9.16 16.05 25.21
N ALA A 415 -8.50 14.90 25.13
CA ALA A 415 -7.49 14.65 24.12
C ALA A 415 -8.11 14.65 22.72
N GLN A 416 -7.25 14.94 21.75
CA GLN A 416 -7.65 15.16 20.37
C GLN A 416 -6.78 14.35 19.42
N LEU A 417 -7.37 13.93 18.31
CA LEU A 417 -6.76 13.06 17.33
C LEU A 417 -7.27 13.40 15.93
N LEU A 418 -6.37 13.41 14.96
CA LEU A 418 -6.65 13.52 13.54
C LEU A 418 -5.85 12.48 12.77
N LEU A 419 -6.52 11.69 11.94
CA LEU A 419 -5.90 10.75 11.00
C LEU A 419 -6.21 11.20 9.57
N THR A 420 -5.18 11.38 8.74
CA THR A 420 -5.34 11.84 7.35
C THR A 420 -4.39 11.11 6.40
N SER A 421 -4.79 10.99 5.13
CA SER A 421 -3.89 10.50 4.07
C SER A 421 -2.84 11.53 3.71
N VAL A 422 -1.65 11.06 3.32
CA VAL A 422 -0.59 11.89 2.75
C VAL A 422 0.02 11.18 1.53
N GLU A 423 0.54 11.96 0.58
CA GLU A 423 1.33 11.44 -0.54
C GLU A 423 2.80 11.72 -0.27
N ILE A 424 3.59 10.69 -0.01
CA ILE A 424 5.03 10.79 0.29
C ILE A 424 5.80 10.95 -1.02
N GLY A 425 6.71 11.93 -1.09
CA GLY A 425 7.56 12.20 -2.26
C GLY A 425 9.05 12.24 -1.96
#